data_AF-A0A258QXL8-F1
#
_entry.id   AF-A0A258QXL8-F1
#
_cell.length_a   1.000
_cell.length_b   1.000
_cell.length_c   1.000
_cell.angle_alpha   90.00
_cell.angle_beta   90.00
_cell.angle_gamma   90.00
#
_symmetry.space_group_name_H-M   'P 1'
#
loop_
_entity.id
_entity.type
_entity.pdbx_description
1 polymer ?
#
loop_
_entity_poly.entity_id
_entity_poly.type
_entity_poly.pdbx_seq_one_letter_code
_entity_poly.pdbx_strand_id
1 'polypeptide(L)'
;FAEMRYKDDGSENPDFVLNTPAYRTAKILVAGDNFGCGSSREHAPWALLDYGIRCVISTSFADIFYNNCFKNGILPVVVSQEVLDKLFDDASRGSNSTLTVDLEAQEIRGPDGGTARFEIDPFRKRCLLEGLDDIGLTLEKGASINTYEATAAEQRSWL
;
A
#
# COMPACT_ATOMS: atom_id res chain seq x y z
N PHE A 1 2.29 -11.56 10.18
CA PHE A 1 2.37 -11.26 11.63
C PHE A 1 1.88 -12.39 12.55
N ALA A 2 1.50 -13.58 12.06
CA ALA A 2 0.88 -14.61 12.90
C ALA A 2 1.70 -14.96 14.16
N GLU A 3 3.00 -15.21 14.01
CA GLU A 3 3.91 -15.58 15.11
C GLU A 3 4.11 -14.48 16.17
N MET A 4 3.95 -13.20 15.79
CA MET A 4 4.05 -12.08 16.74
C MET A 4 2.71 -11.73 17.38
N ARG A 5 1.62 -11.97 16.64
CA ARG A 5 0.26 -11.57 17.00
C ARG A 5 -0.45 -12.57 17.89
N TYR A 6 -0.11 -13.86 17.78
CA TYR A 6 -0.70 -14.93 18.57
C TYR A 6 0.37 -15.70 19.32
N LYS A 7 0.03 -16.17 20.51
CA LYS A 7 0.84 -17.11 21.28
C LYS A 7 0.61 -18.54 20.75
N ASP A 8 1.45 -19.48 21.19
CA ASP A 8 1.34 -20.89 20.78
C ASP A 8 -0.02 -21.54 21.12
N ASP A 9 -0.73 -21.00 22.12
CA ASP A 9 -2.07 -21.44 22.52
C ASP A 9 -3.21 -20.83 21.67
N GLY A 10 -2.86 -19.99 20.69
CA GLY A 10 -3.80 -19.29 19.82
C GLY A 10 -4.40 -18.00 20.41
N SER A 11 -4.06 -17.63 21.65
CA SER A 11 -4.49 -16.36 22.24
C SER A 11 -3.72 -15.17 21.66
N GLU A 12 -4.33 -13.99 21.63
CA GLU A 12 -3.65 -12.78 21.15
C GLU A 12 -2.52 -12.37 22.10
N ASN A 13 -1.39 -11.98 21.51
CA ASN A 13 -0.28 -11.39 22.24
C ASN A 13 -0.59 -9.92 22.59
N PRO A 14 -0.80 -9.56 23.86
CA PRO A 14 -1.13 -8.18 24.24
C PRO A 14 0.02 -7.19 23.99
N ASP A 15 1.25 -7.67 23.90
CA ASP A 15 2.44 -6.84 23.67
C ASP A 15 2.61 -6.46 22.19
N PHE A 16 1.83 -7.06 21.29
CA PHE A 16 1.89 -6.74 19.87
C PHE A 16 1.05 -5.50 19.56
N VAL A 17 1.69 -4.49 18.93
CA VAL A 17 1.09 -3.17 18.69
C VAL A 17 -0.29 -3.23 18.02
N LEU A 18 -0.48 -4.10 17.01
CA LEU A 18 -1.75 -4.22 16.29
C LEU A 18 -2.87 -4.89 17.11
N ASN A 19 -2.55 -5.58 18.21
CA ASN A 19 -3.55 -6.13 19.12
C ASN A 19 -4.05 -5.09 20.13
N THR A 20 -3.33 -3.98 20.33
CA THR A 20 -3.77 -2.92 21.22
C THR A 20 -5.03 -2.23 20.68
N PRO A 21 -6.02 -1.87 21.52
CA PRO A 21 -7.27 -1.28 21.05
C PRO A 21 -7.10 -0.02 20.18
N ALA A 22 -6.05 0.77 20.44
CA ALA A 22 -5.73 1.98 19.70
C ALA A 22 -5.37 1.74 18.23
N TYR A 23 -4.73 0.61 17.91
CA TYR A 23 -4.22 0.31 16.56
C TYR A 23 -4.95 -0.85 15.87
N ARG A 24 -6.02 -1.40 16.47
CA ARG A 24 -6.80 -2.50 15.88
C ARG A 24 -7.45 -2.16 14.55
N THR A 25 -7.77 -0.89 14.33
CA THR A 25 -8.32 -0.39 13.05
C THR A 25 -7.32 0.46 12.29
N ALA A 26 -6.02 0.27 12.55
CA ALA A 26 -4.97 0.97 11.83
C ALA A 26 -5.08 0.67 10.34
N LYS A 27 -4.96 1.73 9.52
CA LYS A 27 -4.94 1.64 8.05
C LYS A 27 -3.55 1.95 7.47
N ILE A 28 -2.69 2.54 8.29
CA ILE A 28 -1.33 2.94 7.92
C ILE A 28 -0.37 2.16 8.82
N LEU A 29 0.60 1.51 8.20
CA LEU A 29 1.66 0.78 8.90
C LEU A 29 2.99 1.52 8.70
N VAL A 30 3.64 1.89 9.79
CA VAL A 30 5.02 2.39 9.76
C VAL A 30 5.94 1.22 10.11
N ALA A 31 6.89 0.93 9.22
CA ALA A 31 7.78 -0.22 9.33
C ALA A 31 9.25 0.20 9.17
N GLY A 32 10.14 -0.60 9.75
CA GLY A 32 11.58 -0.42 9.61
C GLY A 32 12.11 -0.77 8.21
N ASP A 33 13.42 -0.61 8.04
CA ASP A 33 14.10 -0.78 6.76
C ASP A 33 13.91 -2.17 6.14
N ASN A 34 13.93 -2.20 4.80
CA ASN A 34 13.81 -3.39 3.97
C ASN A 34 12.53 -4.20 4.25
N PHE A 35 11.41 -3.51 4.38
CA PHE A 35 10.12 -4.14 4.67
C PHE A 35 9.68 -5.05 3.52
N GLY A 36 9.15 -6.23 3.87
CA GLY A 36 8.80 -7.26 2.90
C GLY A 36 9.99 -8.06 2.39
N CYS A 37 11.18 -7.93 2.99
CA CYS A 37 12.33 -8.78 2.71
C CYS A 37 12.03 -10.25 3.04
N GLY A 38 12.24 -11.12 2.06
CA GLY A 38 12.05 -12.56 2.21
C GLY A 38 11.71 -13.24 0.89
N SER A 39 11.36 -14.53 0.96
CA SER A 39 10.85 -15.26 -0.21
C SER A 39 9.64 -14.53 -0.80
N SER A 40 9.62 -14.35 -2.12
CA SER A 40 8.48 -13.87 -2.90
C SER A 40 7.18 -14.56 -2.44
N ARG A 41 6.42 -13.89 -1.59
CA ARG A 41 5.13 -14.37 -1.07
C ARG A 41 4.10 -13.32 -1.40
N GLU A 42 3.43 -13.51 -2.53
CA GLU A 42 2.32 -12.64 -2.98
C GLU A 42 1.19 -12.54 -1.95
N HIS A 43 1.12 -13.49 -1.02
CA HIS A 43 0.16 -13.51 0.07
C HIS A 43 0.43 -12.44 1.14
N ALA A 44 1.64 -11.87 1.21
CA ALA A 44 1.97 -10.89 2.25
C ALA A 44 1.17 -9.57 2.09
N PRO A 45 1.09 -8.94 0.90
CA PRO A 45 0.18 -7.83 0.63
C PRO A 45 -1.29 -8.16 0.92
N TRP A 46 -1.76 -9.36 0.57
CA TRP A 46 -3.15 -9.77 0.85
C TRP A 46 -3.45 -9.81 2.34
N ALA A 47 -2.54 -10.35 3.14
CA ALA A 47 -2.71 -10.38 4.59
C ALA A 47 -2.78 -8.96 5.21
N LEU A 48 -2.09 -7.98 4.61
CA LEU A 48 -2.19 -6.57 5.01
C LEU A 48 -3.54 -5.98 4.60
N LEU A 49 -3.99 -6.26 3.38
CA LEU A 49 -5.27 -5.77 2.87
C LEU A 49 -6.45 -6.35 3.64
N ASP A 50 -6.44 -7.65 3.94
CA ASP A 50 -7.44 -8.36 4.74
C ASP A 50 -7.52 -7.82 6.17
N TYR A 51 -6.39 -7.37 6.72
CA TYR A 51 -6.37 -6.65 8.00
C TYR A 51 -6.97 -5.24 7.89
N GLY A 52 -6.96 -4.63 6.70
CA GLY A 52 -7.43 -3.28 6.44
C GLY A 52 -6.32 -2.23 6.27
N ILE A 53 -5.05 -2.66 6.17
CA ILE A 53 -3.94 -1.77 5.86
C ILE A 53 -4.03 -1.33 4.40
N ARG A 54 -3.93 -0.02 4.17
CA ARG A 54 -3.99 0.62 2.84
C ARG A 54 -2.71 1.35 2.49
N CYS A 55 -1.88 1.66 3.47
CA CYS A 55 -0.61 2.35 3.28
C CYS A 55 0.47 1.71 4.16
N VAL A 56 1.67 1.54 3.60
CA VAL A 56 2.85 1.09 4.35
C VAL A 56 3.95 2.11 4.13
N ILE A 57 4.59 2.58 5.20
CA ILE A 57 5.66 3.58 5.17
C ILE A 57 6.94 2.89 5.67
N SER A 58 8.02 3.01 4.91
CA SER A 58 9.34 2.44 5.23
C SER A 58 10.46 3.28 4.60
N THR A 59 11.71 3.03 4.97
CA THR A 59 12.90 3.57 4.27
C THR A 59 13.24 2.81 3.00
N SER A 60 12.87 1.53 2.92
CA SER A 60 13.02 0.72 1.72
C SER A 60 12.06 -0.48 1.73
N PHE A 61 11.81 -1.03 0.54
CA PHE A 61 10.97 -2.21 0.35
C PHE A 61 11.68 -3.22 -0.54
N ALA A 62 11.39 -4.50 -0.33
CA ALA A 62 11.79 -5.53 -1.29
C ALA A 62 11.04 -5.33 -2.62
N ASP A 63 11.74 -5.40 -3.75
CA ASP A 63 11.21 -5.08 -5.09
C ASP A 63 9.89 -5.81 -5.42
N ILE A 64 9.83 -7.10 -5.09
CA ILE A 64 8.65 -7.93 -5.34
C ILE A 64 7.47 -7.47 -4.48
N PHE A 65 7.71 -7.24 -3.19
CA PHE A 65 6.68 -6.78 -2.26
C PHE A 65 6.16 -5.40 -2.69
N TYR A 66 7.07 -4.50 -3.06
CA TYR A 66 6.76 -3.16 -3.56
C TYR A 66 5.82 -3.21 -4.77
N ASN A 67 6.15 -4.02 -5.78
CA ASN A 67 5.32 -4.19 -6.97
C ASN A 67 3.95 -4.81 -6.65
N ASN A 68 3.90 -5.80 -5.78
CA ASN A 68 2.64 -6.44 -5.40
C ASN A 68 1.73 -5.52 -4.58
N CYS A 69 2.27 -4.56 -3.82
CA CYS A 69 1.44 -3.58 -3.12
C CYS A 69 0.58 -2.76 -4.09
N PHE A 70 1.19 -2.24 -5.16
CA PHE A 70 0.46 -1.45 -6.16
C PHE A 70 -0.66 -2.24 -6.85
N LYS A 71 -0.39 -3.50 -7.19
CA LYS A 71 -1.38 -4.41 -7.80
C LYS A 71 -2.56 -4.75 -6.89
N ASN A 72 -2.43 -4.52 -5.59
CA ASN A 72 -3.47 -4.81 -4.60
C ASN A 72 -4.07 -3.53 -3.98
N GLY A 73 -3.79 -2.35 -4.56
CA GLY A 73 -4.31 -1.09 -4.06
C GLY A 73 -3.74 -0.64 -2.71
N ILE A 74 -2.55 -1.13 -2.35
CA ILE A 74 -1.77 -0.69 -1.18
C ILE A 74 -0.74 0.33 -1.66
N LEU A 75 -0.62 1.45 -0.93
CA LEU A 75 0.37 2.48 -1.18
C LEU A 75 1.65 2.22 -0.34
N PRO A 76 2.75 1.75 -0.95
CA PRO A 76 4.06 1.75 -0.30
C PRO A 76 4.73 3.12 -0.45
N VAL A 77 5.05 3.76 0.67
CA VAL A 77 5.69 5.08 0.73
C VAL A 77 7.11 4.94 1.25
N VAL A 78 8.06 5.44 0.46
CA VAL A 78 9.48 5.49 0.83
C VAL A 78 9.78 6.86 1.41
N VAL A 79 10.36 6.88 2.61
CA VAL A 79 10.77 8.12 3.31
C VAL A 79 12.22 8.03 3.78
N SER A 80 12.83 9.16 4.14
CA SER A 80 14.14 9.15 4.79
C SER A 80 14.06 8.58 6.20
N GLN A 81 15.18 8.08 6.72
CA GLN A 81 15.27 7.56 8.10
C GLN A 81 14.81 8.60 9.12
N GLU A 82 15.19 9.87 8.94
CA GLU A 82 14.77 10.97 9.82
C GLU A 82 13.26 11.17 9.88
N VAL A 83 12.56 10.99 8.75
CA VAL A 83 11.10 11.06 8.70
C VAL A 83 10.50 9.81 9.34
N LEU A 84 11.07 8.64 9.09
CA LEU A 84 10.63 7.39 9.68
C LEU A 84 10.69 7.43 11.22
N ASP A 85 11.80 7.92 11.77
CA ASP A 85 12.00 8.03 13.23
C ASP A 85 10.98 8.99 13.87
N LYS A 86 10.68 10.11 13.19
CA LYS A 86 9.62 11.04 13.63
C LYS A 86 8.24 10.37 13.62
N LEU A 87 7.94 9.60 12.57
CA LEU A 87 6.68 8.87 12.48
C LEU A 87 6.55 7.79 13.56
N PHE A 88 7.65 7.13 13.92
CA PHE A 88 7.67 6.19 15.05
C PHE A 88 7.44 6.90 16.39
N ASP A 89 8.08 8.04 16.63
CA ASP A 89 7.85 8.86 17.82
C ASP A 89 6.38 9.30 17.90
N ASP A 90 5.84 9.85 16.81
CA ASP A 90 4.44 10.26 16.71
C ASP A 90 3.48 9.09 16.95
N ALA A 91 3.77 7.91 16.39
CA ALA A 91 2.95 6.72 16.59
C ALA A 91 2.99 6.23 18.04
N SER A 92 4.12 6.38 18.75
CA SER A 92 4.27 5.94 20.14
C SER A 92 3.44 6.77 21.14
N ARG A 93 3.03 7.98 20.77
CA ARG A 93 2.25 8.91 21.61
C ARG A 93 0.77 8.52 21.78
N GLY A 94 0.34 7.38 21.20
CA GLY A 94 -0.95 6.76 21.45
C GLY A 94 -2.07 7.15 20.47
N SER A 95 -3.31 6.78 20.81
CA SER A 95 -4.50 6.80 19.93
C SER A 95 -4.93 8.17 19.41
N ASN A 96 -4.46 9.28 19.99
CA ASN A 96 -4.78 10.63 19.50
C ASN A 96 -3.86 11.07 18.34
N SER A 97 -2.84 10.28 18.03
CA SER A 97 -1.90 10.56 16.94
C SER A 97 -2.48 10.05 15.61
N THR A 98 -3.30 10.88 14.96
CA THR A 98 -3.85 10.53 13.64
C THR A 98 -2.86 10.90 12.55
N LEU A 99 -2.28 9.89 11.91
CA LEU A 99 -1.47 10.07 10.72
C LEU A 99 -2.38 10.11 9.48
N THR A 100 -2.19 11.10 8.61
CA THR A 100 -2.91 11.21 7.34
C THR A 100 -1.92 11.11 6.18
N VAL A 101 -2.26 10.34 5.15
CA VAL A 101 -1.47 10.26 3.91
C VAL A 101 -2.33 10.74 2.77
N ASP A 102 -1.88 11.79 2.10
CA ASP A 102 -2.51 12.37 0.93
C ASP A 102 -1.70 11.98 -0.32
N LEU A 103 -2.27 11.08 -1.13
CA LEU A 103 -1.64 10.61 -2.35
C LEU A 103 -1.64 11.68 -3.47
N GLU A 104 -2.66 12.55 -3.50
CA GLU A 104 -2.78 13.59 -4.51
C GLU A 104 -1.73 14.69 -4.26
N ALA A 105 -1.60 15.14 -3.02
CA ALA A 105 -0.57 16.09 -2.60
C ALA A 105 0.83 15.45 -2.46
N GLN A 106 0.91 14.12 -2.35
CA GLN A 106 2.14 13.37 -2.02
C GLN A 106 2.73 13.79 -0.67
N GLU A 107 1.85 13.92 0.32
CA GLU A 107 2.17 14.44 1.64
C GLU A 107 1.71 13.48 2.74
N ILE A 108 2.57 13.27 3.74
CA ILE A 108 2.25 12.62 5.00
C ILE A 108 2.11 13.71 6.06
N ARG A 109 0.99 13.75 6.75
CA ARG A 109 0.69 14.73 7.80
C ARG A 109 0.59 14.02 9.15
N GLY A 110 1.51 14.37 10.04
CA GLY A 110 1.50 13.93 11.43
C GLY A 110 0.51 14.71 12.29
N PRO A 111 0.26 14.24 13.53
CA PRO A 111 -0.66 14.90 14.47
C PRO A 111 -0.20 16.30 14.89
N ASP A 112 1.11 16.54 14.93
CA ASP A 112 1.72 17.78 15.40
C ASP A 112 1.77 18.86 14.29
N GLY A 113 1.10 18.63 13.15
CA GLY A 113 1.12 19.50 11.97
C GLY A 113 2.38 19.35 11.11
N GLY A 114 3.29 18.45 11.49
CA GLY A 114 4.45 18.08 10.67
C GLY A 114 4.01 17.49 9.34
N THR A 115 4.59 17.99 8.25
CA THR A 115 4.33 17.48 6.90
C THR A 115 5.62 16.94 6.29
N ALA A 116 5.60 15.71 5.80
CA ALA A 116 6.68 15.11 5.04
C ALA A 116 6.21 14.82 3.62
N ARG A 117 7.05 15.09 2.62
CA ARG A 117 6.76 14.75 1.23
C ARG A 117 7.36 13.40 0.89
N PHE A 118 6.67 12.67 0.05
CA PHE A 118 7.18 11.44 -0.54
C PHE A 118 7.07 11.52 -2.06
N GLU A 119 7.83 10.64 -2.73
CA GLU A 119 7.77 10.52 -4.19
C GLU A 119 7.12 9.21 -4.58
N ILE A 120 6.31 9.27 -5.64
CA ILE A 120 5.72 8.11 -6.29
C ILE A 120 5.72 8.31 -7.80
N ASP A 121 5.94 7.23 -8.53
CA ASP A 121 5.81 7.22 -9.98
C ASP A 121 4.41 7.71 -10.42
N PRO A 122 4.30 8.66 -11.36
CA PRO A 122 3.01 9.23 -11.78
C PRO A 122 2.02 8.20 -12.30
N PHE A 123 2.48 7.14 -12.98
CA PHE A 123 1.60 6.10 -13.49
C PHE A 123 1.02 5.27 -12.34
N ARG A 124 1.85 4.88 -11.37
CA ARG A 124 1.39 4.16 -10.16
C ARG A 124 0.46 5.00 -9.30
N LYS A 125 0.76 6.30 -9.15
CA LYS A 125 -0.13 7.26 -8.47
C LYS A 125 -1.50 7.28 -9.11
N ARG A 126 -1.57 7.37 -10.44
CA ARG A 126 -2.83 7.37 -11.18
C ARG A 126 -3.61 6.07 -10.97
N CYS A 127 -2.93 4.92 -11.06
CA CYS A 127 -3.57 3.61 -10.83
C CYS A 127 -4.22 3.53 -9.44
N LEU A 128 -3.52 3.99 -8.40
CA LEU A 128 -4.03 3.98 -7.03
C LEU A 128 -5.17 4.99 -6.80
N LEU A 129 -5.11 6.18 -7.41
CA LEU A 129 -6.15 7.21 -7.28
C LEU A 129 -7.45 6.82 -8.01
N GLU A 130 -7.33 6.28 -9.22
CA GLU A 130 -8.47 5.91 -10.05
C GLU A 130 -9.00 4.51 -9.72
N GLY A 131 -8.33 3.77 -8.83
CA GLY A 131 -8.67 2.38 -8.50
C GLY A 131 -8.56 1.46 -9.72
N LEU A 132 -7.71 1.84 -10.69
CA LEU A 132 -7.51 1.08 -11.91
C LEU A 132 -6.61 -0.12 -11.60
N ASP A 133 -7.23 -1.28 -11.42
CA ASP A 133 -6.53 -2.54 -11.65
C ASP A 133 -6.22 -2.70 -13.15
N ASP A 134 -5.32 -3.63 -13.49
CA ASP A 134 -4.91 -3.94 -14.88
C ASP A 134 -6.11 -4.12 -15.85
N ILE A 135 -7.30 -4.48 -15.33
CA ILE A 135 -8.58 -4.56 -16.05
C ILE A 135 -9.13 -3.18 -16.45
N GLY A 136 -9.06 -2.18 -15.56
CA GLY A 136 -9.50 -0.81 -15.85
C GLY A 136 -8.63 -0.12 -16.90
N LEU A 137 -7.31 -0.35 -16.86
CA LEU A 137 -6.36 0.07 -17.89
C LEU A 137 -6.64 -0.57 -19.27
N THR A 138 -7.07 -1.83 -19.28
CA THR A 138 -7.49 -2.52 -20.51
C THR A 138 -8.81 -1.97 -21.04
N LEU A 139 -9.76 -1.64 -20.16
CA LEU A 139 -11.05 -1.04 -20.51
C LEU A 139 -10.91 0.40 -21.04
N GLU A 140 -9.96 1.20 -20.54
CA GLU A 140 -9.62 2.51 -21.13
C GLU A 140 -9.16 2.39 -22.59
N LYS A 141 -8.49 1.27 -22.94
CA LYS A 141 -8.14 0.96 -24.32
C LYS A 141 -9.27 0.32 -25.12
N GLY A 142 -10.47 0.16 -24.55
CA GLY A 142 -11.63 -0.43 -25.22
C GLY A 142 -11.98 0.25 -26.52
N ALA A 143 -11.84 1.58 -26.62
CA ALA A 143 -12.06 2.31 -27.87
C ALA A 143 -11.02 1.93 -28.95
N SER A 144 -9.76 1.75 -28.57
CA SER A 144 -8.69 1.31 -29.47
C SER A 144 -8.85 -0.15 -29.88
N ILE A 145 -9.34 -1.01 -28.98
CA ILE A 145 -9.67 -2.41 -29.27
C ILE A 145 -10.82 -2.48 -30.27
N ASN A 146 -11.93 -1.78 -30.01
CA ASN A 146 -13.08 -1.72 -30.91
C ASN A 146 -12.68 -1.21 -32.32
N THR A 147 -11.81 -0.21 -32.38
CA THR A 147 -11.31 0.32 -33.66
C THR A 147 -10.47 -0.72 -34.41
N TYR A 148 -9.59 -1.43 -33.70
CA TYR A 148 -8.80 -2.52 -34.28
C TYR A 148 -9.68 -3.68 -34.74
N GLU A 149 -10.66 -4.11 -33.94
CA GLU A 149 -11.59 -5.20 -34.29
C GLU A 149 -12.46 -4.86 -35.50
N ALA A 150 -12.98 -3.63 -35.57
CA ALA A 150 -13.73 -3.16 -36.73
C ALA A 150 -12.86 -3.17 -38.00
N THR A 151 -11.61 -2.69 -37.90
CA THR A 151 -10.66 -2.71 -39.02
C THR A 151 -10.26 -4.15 -39.42
N ALA A 152 -10.10 -5.04 -38.44
CA ALA A 152 -9.75 -6.44 -38.66
C ALA A 152 -10.89 -7.24 -39.31
N ALA A 153 -12.15 -6.95 -38.94
CA ALA A 153 -13.33 -7.53 -39.57
C ALA A 153 -13.49 -7.09 -41.03
N GLU A 154 -13.15 -5.84 -41.36
CA GLU A 154 -13.14 -5.37 -42.76
C GLU A 154 -12.00 -5.98 -43.59
N GLN A 155 -10.85 -6.26 -42.98
CA GLN A 155 -9.67 -6.78 -43.70
C GLN A 155 -9.59 -8.31 -43.78
N ARG A 156 -10.38 -9.04 -42.98
CA ARG A 156 -10.42 -10.51 -42.98
C ARG A 156 -11.84 -11.01 -43.20
N SER A 157 -12.20 -11.26 -44.46
CA SER A 157 -13.54 -11.66 -44.91
C SER A 157 -14.00 -13.07 -44.55
N TRP A 158 -13.27 -13.79 -43.68
CA TRP A 158 -13.61 -15.14 -43.22
C TRP A 158 -13.82 -15.24 -41.69
N LEU A 159 -13.89 -14.10 -41.02
CA LEU A 159 -14.39 -13.97 -39.64
C LEU A 159 -15.89 -13.68 -39.64
#